data_AF-U7KG72-F1
#
_entry.id   AF-U7KG72-F1
#
_cell.length_a   1.000
_cell.length_b   1.000
_cell.length_c   1.000
_cell.angle_alpha   90.00
_cell.angle_beta   90.00
_cell.angle_gamma   90.00
#
_symmetry.space_group_name_H-M   'P 1'
#
loop_
_entity.id
_entity.type
_entity.pdbx_description
1 polymer ?
#
loop_
_entity_poly.entity_id
_entity_poly.type
_entity_poly.pdbx_seq_one_letter_code
_entity_poly.pdbx_strand_id
1 'polypeptide(L)' 'MKLVFKIVEVLFFLFLALFLLGGVAIIFTQSLGIVTLNSSLVVGVDDWLAPVTYACATLCAICAFVLKYRPKKSKYK' A
#
# COMPACT_ATOMS: atom_id res chain seq x y z
N MET A 1 -1.33 11.14 23.22
CA MET A 1 -0.70 11.59 21.94
C MET A 1 0.35 10.61 21.39
N LYS A 2 1.39 10.20 22.15
CA LYS A 2 2.43 9.26 21.63
C LYS A 2 1.89 7.90 21.16
N LEU A 3 0.84 7.38 21.81
CA LEU A 3 0.27 6.06 21.54
C LEU A 3 -0.50 6.01 20.20
N VAL A 4 -1.29 7.04 19.89
CA VAL A 4 -2.00 7.17 18.60
C VAL A 4 -1.01 7.18 17.44
N PHE A 5 0.06 7.97 17.54
CA PHE A 5 1.10 8.00 16.51
C PHE A 5 1.80 6.65 16.31
N LYS A 6 1.99 5.88 17.39
CA LYS A 6 2.61 4.55 17.33
C LYS A 6 1.68 3.51 16.69
N ILE A 7 0.38 3.58 16.95
CA ILE A 7 -0.63 2.74 16.30
C ILE A 7 -0.69 3.05 14.80
N VAL A 8 -0.74 4.33 14.42
CA VAL A 8 -0.74 4.75 13.00
C VAL A 8 0.55 4.33 12.29
N GLU A 9 1.69 4.30 12.98
CA GLU A 9 2.96 3.81 12.43
C GLU A 9 2.95 2.31 12.13
N VAL A 10 2.43 1.50 13.06
CA VAL A 10 2.26 0.06 12.84
C VAL A 10 1.27 -0.19 11.71
N LEU A 11 0.15 0.52 11.70
CA LEU A 11 -0.88 0.39 10.68
C LEU A 11 -0.37 0.84 9.30
N PHE A 12 0.44 1.90 9.26
CA PHE A 12 1.16 2.32 8.05
C PHE A 12 2.05 1.21 7.52
N PHE A 13 2.92 0.63 8.35
CA PHE A 13 3.80 -0.46 7.93
C PHE A 13 3.03 -1.70 7.46
N LEU A 14 1.91 -2.01 8.12
CA LEU A 14 1.05 -3.12 7.73
C LEU A 14 0.46 -2.88 6.33
N PHE A 15 -0.18 -1.72 6.11
CA PHE A 15 -0.73 -1.37 4.80
C PHE A 15 0.36 -1.23 3.73
N LEU A 16 1.53 -0.71 4.10
CA LEU A 16 2.70 -0.62 3.23
C LEU A 16 3.09 -2.01 2.73
N ALA A 17 3.31 -2.96 3.63
CA ALA A 17 3.68 -4.32 3.25
C ALA A 17 2.58 -4.98 2.39
N LEU A 18 1.31 -4.80 2.77
CA LEU A 18 0.18 -5.40 2.06
C LEU A 18 0.03 -4.86 0.64
N PHE A 19 0.09 -3.53 0.44
CA PHE A 19 0.00 -2.96 -0.91
C PHE A 19 1.26 -3.26 -1.73
N LEU A 20 2.45 -3.35 -1.11
CA LEU A 20 3.68 -3.67 -1.82
C LEU A 20 3.63 -5.09 -2.37
N LEU A 21 3.23 -6.06 -1.54
CA LEU A 21 3.02 -7.44 -1.95
C LEU A 21 1.91 -7.56 -3.00
N GLY A 22 0.79 -6.86 -2.78
CA GLY A 22 -0.31 -6.80 -3.75
C GLY A 22 0.13 -6.23 -5.10
N GLY A 23 0.87 -5.12 -5.09
CA GLY A 23 1.38 -4.47 -6.30
C GLY A 23 2.36 -5.35 -7.07
N VAL A 24 3.28 -6.02 -6.37
CA VAL A 24 4.20 -6.99 -6.98
C VAL A 24 3.42 -8.17 -7.58
N ALA A 25 2.45 -8.71 -6.84
CA ALA A 25 1.63 -9.82 -7.33
C ALA A 25 0.84 -9.43 -8.58
N ILE A 26 0.26 -8.22 -8.62
CA ILE A 26 -0.45 -7.69 -9.78
C ILE A 26 0.49 -7.56 -10.98
N ILE A 27 1.64 -6.91 -10.83
CA ILE A 27 2.58 -6.73 -11.95
C ILE A 27 3.09 -8.10 -12.45
N PHE A 28 3.34 -9.04 -11.54
CA PHE A 28 3.79 -10.38 -11.89
C PHE A 28 2.73 -11.15 -12.67
N THR A 29 1.48 -11.18 -12.22
CA THR A 29 0.39 -11.85 -12.95
C THR A 29 0.02 -11.14 -14.24
N GLN A 30 0.05 -9.80 -14.29
CA GLN A 30 -0.14 -9.06 -15.54
C GLN A 30 0.95 -9.40 -16.56
N SER A 31 2.22 -9.41 -16.15
CA SER A 31 3.34 -9.76 -17.04
C SER A 31 3.25 -11.20 -17.54
N LEU A 32 2.91 -12.16 -16.68
CA LEU A 32 2.65 -13.54 -17.07
C LEU A 32 1.44 -13.68 -18.00
N GLY A 33 0.37 -12.95 -17.74
CA GLY A 33 -0.84 -12.95 -18.58
C GLY A 33 -0.55 -12.43 -19.99
N ILE A 34 0.31 -11.41 -20.12
CA ILE A 34 0.78 -10.91 -21.41
C ILE A 34 1.62 -11.96 -22.14
N VAL A 35 2.59 -12.59 -21.45
CA VAL A 35 3.46 -13.61 -22.05
C VAL A 35 2.68 -14.85 -22.50
N THR A 36 1.66 -15.23 -21.73
CA THR A 36 0.79 -16.38 -22.04
C THR A 36 -0.38 -16.03 -22.97
N LEU A 37 -0.48 -14.77 -23.42
CA LEU A 37 -1.60 -14.23 -24.20
C LEU A 37 -2.97 -14.49 -23.55
N ASN A 38 -3.01 -14.63 -22.22
CA ASN A 38 -4.20 -14.99 -21.46
C ASN A 38 -4.80 -13.75 -20.78
N SER A 39 -5.71 -13.09 -21.50
CA SER A 39 -6.41 -11.89 -21.00
C SER A 39 -7.28 -12.16 -19.78
N SER A 40 -7.79 -13.38 -19.58
CA SER A 40 -8.66 -13.70 -18.45
C SER A 40 -7.91 -13.66 -17.12
N LEU A 41 -6.63 -14.06 -17.09
CA LEU A 41 -5.79 -13.93 -15.90
C LEU A 41 -5.47 -12.48 -15.56
N VAL A 42 -5.25 -11.64 -16.58
CA VAL A 42 -5.02 -10.20 -16.40
C VAL A 42 -6.27 -9.53 -15.85
N VAL A 43 -7.43 -9.76 -16.48
CA VAL A 43 -8.70 -9.15 -16.10
C VAL A 43 -9.15 -9.60 -14.70
N GLY A 44 -9.00 -10.88 -14.35
CA GLY A 44 -9.39 -11.38 -13.03
C GLY A 44 -8.56 -10.80 -11.88
N VAL A 45 -7.28 -10.56 -12.10
CA VAL A 45 -6.41 -9.88 -11.12
C VAL A 45 -6.76 -8.39 -11.03
N ASP A 46 -7.04 -7.74 -12.16
CA ASP A 46 -7.39 -6.33 -12.18
C ASP A 46 -8.72 -6.07 -11.46
N ASP A 47 -9.73 -6.91 -11.67
CA ASP A 47 -11.07 -6.72 -11.12
C ASP A 47 -11.13 -6.92 -9.59
N TRP A 48 -10.29 -7.81 -9.05
CA TRP A 48 -10.35 -8.16 -7.62
C TRP A 48 -9.14 -7.68 -6.80
N LEU A 49 -7.92 -7.89 -7.32
CA LEU A 49 -6.70 -7.65 -6.55
C LEU A 49 -6.23 -6.19 -6.65
N ALA A 50 -6.46 -5.55 -7.79
CA ALA A 50 -6.09 -4.15 -8.01
C ALA A 50 -6.89 -3.16 -7.12
N PRO A 51 -8.23 -3.18 -7.06
CA PRO A 51 -8.97 -2.24 -6.22
C PRO A 51 -8.62 -2.36 -4.72
N VAL A 52 -8.40 -3.59 -4.23
CA VAL A 52 -7.98 -3.82 -2.83
C VAL A 52 -6.57 -3.27 -2.59
N THR A 53 -5.64 -3.51 -3.51
CA THR A 53 -4.26 -3.02 -3.41
C THR A 53 -4.21 -1.49 -3.46
N TYR A 54 -4.98 -0.86 -4.36
CA TYR A 54 -5.08 0.60 -4.46
C TYR A 54 -5.74 1.21 -3.22
N ALA A 55 -6.79 0.59 -2.67
CA ALA A 55 -7.37 1.02 -1.39
C ALA A 55 -6.35 0.94 -0.25
N CYS A 56 -5.56 -0.13 -0.18
CA CYS A 56 -4.47 -0.24 0.80
C CYS A 56 -3.40 0.83 0.61
N ALA A 57 -3.04 1.16 -0.63
CA ALA A 57 -2.07 2.20 -0.95
C ALA A 57 -2.56 3.60 -0.54
N THR A 58 -3.84 3.91 -0.76
CA THR A 58 -4.42 5.20 -0.33
C THR A 58 -4.48 5.32 1.19
N LEU A 59 -4.90 4.26 1.90
CA LEU A 59 -4.88 4.21 3.38
C LEU A 59 -3.46 4.33 3.94
N CYS A 60 -2.49 3.68 3.30
CA CYS A 60 -1.08 3.82 3.60
C CYS A 60 -0.61 5.29 3.47
N ALA A 61 -0.93 5.95 2.36
CA ALA A 61 -0.59 7.35 2.12
C ALA A 61 -1.21 8.31 3.16
N ILE A 62 -2.47 8.07 3.56
CA ILE A 62 -3.14 8.84 4.62
C ILE A 62 -2.42 8.65 5.96
N CYS A 63 -2.08 7.40 6.31
CA CYS A 63 -1.34 7.13 7.55
C CYS A 63 0.04 7.81 7.55
N ALA A 64 0.76 7.78 6.42
CA ALA A 64 2.03 8.48 6.24
C ALA A 64 1.88 10.00 6.42
N PHE A 65 0.82 10.56 5.86
CA PHE A 65 0.50 11.97 5.98
C PHE A 65 0.23 12.35 7.44
N VAL A 66 -0.59 11.57 8.16
CA VAL A 66 -0.85 11.77 9.60
C VAL A 66 0.43 11.66 10.43
N LEU A 67 1.32 10.71 10.10
CA LEU A 67 2.62 10.56 10.75
C LEU A 67 3.53 11.78 10.54
N LYS A 68 3.44 12.45 9.38
CA LYS A 68 4.19 13.67 9.08
C LYS A 68 3.78 14.86 9.96
N TYR A 69 2.54 14.90 10.45
CA TYR A 69 2.07 15.89 11.42
C TYR A 69 2.55 15.65 12.86
N ARG A 70 3.35 14.60 13.12
CA ARG A 70 4.02 14.49 14.42
C ARG A 70 4.73 15.80 14.73
N PRO A 71 4.50 16.39 15.91
CA PRO A 71 5.18 17.62 16.28
C PRO A 71 6.68 17.35 16.21
N LYS A 72 7.32 17.95 15.19
CA LYS A 72 8.77 17.92 15.03
C LYS A 72 9.30 18.54 16.31
N LYS A 73 9.94 17.75 17.17
CA LYS A 73 10.69 18.32 18.30
C LYS A 73 11.64 19.32 17.66
N SER A 74 11.35 20.61 17.84
CA SER A 74 12.21 21.70 17.42
C SER A 74 13.56 21.43 18.06
N LYS A 75 14.51 20.92 17.28
CA LYS A 75 15.90 20.89 17.67
C LYS A 75 16.39 22.33 17.50
N TYR A 76 16.08 23.18 18.48
CA TYR A 76 16.98 24.26 18.82
C TYR A 76 18.20 23.61 19.47
N LYS A 77 19.26 23.46 18.68
CA LYS A 77 20.63 23.39 19.14
C LYS A 77 21.45 24.27 18.22
#